data_AF-A0A7S2YFJ0-F1
#
_entry.id   AF-A0A7S2YFJ0-F1
#
_cell.length_a   1.000
_cell.length_b   1.000
_cell.length_c   1.000
_cell.angle_alpha   90.00
_cell.angle_beta   90.00
_cell.angle_gamma   90.00
#
_symmetry.space_group_name_H-M   'P 1'
#
loop_
_entity.id
_entity.type
_entity.pdbx_description
1 polymer ?
#
loop_
_entity_poly.entity_id
_entity_poly.type
_entity_poly.pdbx_seq_one_letter_code
_entity_poly.pdbx_strand_id
1 'polypeptide(L)'
;RICISFNSLSFLCAYQLGYSGPTLILIQSTSRGEFGAFTSHAWKESKDFYGNSDCFLFQLHPHLAVYRPTMQSRNFMYCNSYARSKGYDQQAHGIGFGGTTDQPRLFLAENLMEDCQASPRDLTFDNGSLLPQPSSNGDSSFGGPPPSSHRHYFEIQSMEVWGVGGKDIVQAALDGRRKARELRDEGIRRARKVDKAQFLDDFRSGAIDSKAFAYKQQIDGRADADVDERNKGAYDYEK
;
A
#
# COMPACT_ATOMS: atom_id res chain seq x y z
N ARG A 1 -3.48 -25.28 -2.63
CA ARG A 1 -4.33 -24.05 -2.56
C ARG A 1 -3.77 -23.19 -1.44
N ILE A 2 -3.72 -21.88 -1.64
CA ILE A 2 -3.30 -20.92 -0.60
C ILE A 2 -4.51 -20.00 -0.43
N CYS A 3 -5.16 -20.05 0.73
CA CYS A 3 -6.15 -19.07 1.15
C CYS A 3 -5.55 -18.30 2.32
N ILE A 4 -5.77 -16.99 2.34
CA ILE A 4 -5.34 -16.11 3.41
C ILE A 4 -6.43 -15.06 3.57
N SER A 5 -7.02 -15.02 4.77
CA SER A 5 -7.89 -13.94 5.21
C SER A 5 -7.03 -12.85 5.85
N PHE A 6 -7.30 -11.58 5.52
CA PHE A 6 -6.52 -10.43 5.99
C PHE A 6 -7.41 -9.35 6.59
N ASN A 7 -6.93 -8.73 7.67
CA ASN A 7 -7.51 -7.51 8.28
C ASN A 7 -6.73 -6.23 7.91
N SER A 8 -5.72 -6.31 7.02
CA SER A 8 -4.94 -5.14 6.56
C SER A 8 -4.27 -5.41 5.21
N LEU A 9 -4.32 -4.43 4.30
CA LEU A 9 -3.82 -4.54 2.93
C LEU A 9 -2.29 -4.48 2.85
N SER A 10 -1.63 -3.78 3.77
CA SER A 10 -0.16 -3.69 3.83
C SER A 10 0.49 -5.07 4.02
N PHE A 11 -0.13 -5.95 4.82
CA PHE A 11 0.29 -7.35 4.96
C PHE A 11 0.03 -8.18 3.70
N LEU A 12 -1.06 -7.88 2.99
CA LEU A 12 -1.46 -8.58 1.78
C LEU A 12 -0.48 -8.29 0.64
N CYS A 13 -0.14 -7.03 0.39
CA CYS A 13 0.88 -6.65 -0.60
C CYS A 13 2.26 -7.22 -0.22
N ALA A 14 2.70 -7.07 1.03
CA ALA A 14 3.97 -7.62 1.51
C ALA A 14 4.07 -9.17 1.38
N TYR A 15 2.93 -9.87 1.45
CA TYR A 15 2.87 -11.31 1.26
C TYR A 15 2.84 -11.71 -0.22
N GLN A 16 2.04 -11.01 -1.03
CA GLN A 16 1.77 -11.36 -2.43
C GLN A 16 2.90 -10.96 -3.38
N LEU A 17 3.77 -10.01 -2.99
CA LEU A 17 5.01 -9.68 -3.72
C LEU A 17 5.96 -10.87 -3.93
N GLY A 18 5.80 -11.97 -3.18
CA GLY A 18 6.53 -13.22 -3.38
C GLY A 18 5.82 -14.26 -4.27
N TYR A 19 4.57 -13.99 -4.70
CA TYR A 19 3.76 -14.90 -5.52
C TYR A 19 3.58 -14.33 -6.93
N SER A 20 4.20 -14.96 -7.92
CA SER A 20 4.24 -14.49 -9.32
C SER A 20 3.12 -15.06 -10.21
N GLY A 21 2.17 -15.80 -9.64
CA GLY A 21 1.10 -16.45 -10.39
C GLY A 21 -0.21 -15.65 -10.46
N PRO A 22 -1.19 -16.13 -11.24
CA PRO A 22 -2.54 -15.57 -11.27
C PRO A 22 -3.20 -15.60 -9.88
N THR A 23 -3.93 -14.54 -9.55
CA THR A 23 -4.52 -14.32 -8.23
C THR A 23 -6.00 -13.99 -8.35
N LEU A 24 -6.82 -14.62 -7.51
CA LEU A 24 -8.24 -14.31 -7.33
C LEU A 24 -8.43 -13.62 -5.98
N ILE A 25 -9.04 -12.44 -5.97
CA ILE A 25 -9.43 -11.69 -4.78
C ILE A 25 -10.95 -11.86 -4.61
N LEU A 26 -11.38 -12.33 -3.45
CA LEU A 26 -12.78 -12.42 -3.05
C LEU A 26 -13.02 -11.45 -1.89
N ILE A 27 -14.08 -10.65 -1.99
CA ILE A 27 -14.46 -9.63 -1.02
C ILE A 27 -15.91 -9.88 -0.62
N GLN A 28 -16.15 -9.89 0.69
CA GLN A 28 -17.48 -9.81 1.29
C GLN A 28 -17.60 -8.44 1.95
N SER A 29 -18.58 -7.66 1.52
CA SER A 29 -18.90 -6.35 2.12
C SER A 29 -19.83 -6.51 3.31
N THR A 30 -19.78 -5.56 4.26
CA THR A 30 -20.75 -5.47 5.37
C THR A 30 -22.20 -5.34 4.87
N SER A 31 -22.39 -4.86 3.65
CA SER A 31 -23.70 -4.84 2.94
C SER A 31 -24.15 -6.19 2.39
N ARG A 32 -23.46 -7.29 2.72
CA ARG A 32 -23.66 -8.67 2.22
C ARG A 32 -23.40 -8.87 0.73
N GLY A 33 -22.83 -7.89 0.03
CA GLY A 33 -22.34 -8.08 -1.34
C GLY A 33 -21.11 -8.98 -1.37
N GLU A 34 -21.10 -9.95 -2.28
CA GLU A 34 -19.94 -10.83 -2.54
C GLU A 34 -19.47 -10.62 -3.97
N PHE A 35 -18.24 -10.16 -4.13
CA PHE A 35 -17.67 -9.74 -5.41
C PHE A 35 -16.14 -9.78 -5.36
N GLY A 36 -15.47 -9.44 -6.45
CA GLY A 36 -14.02 -9.43 -6.45
C GLY A 36 -13.38 -9.17 -7.80
N ALA A 37 -12.09 -9.50 -7.86
CA ALA A 37 -11.24 -9.29 -9.02
C ALA A 37 -10.33 -10.52 -9.25
N PHE A 38 -10.10 -10.86 -10.51
CA PHE A 38 -9.06 -11.78 -10.93
C PHE A 38 -7.97 -11.01 -11.66
N THR A 39 -6.71 -11.35 -11.43
CA THR A 39 -5.57 -10.87 -12.22
C THR A 39 -4.66 -12.03 -12.61
N SER A 40 -4.23 -12.07 -13.87
CA SER A 40 -3.22 -13.01 -14.36
C SER A 40 -1.79 -12.62 -13.95
N HIS A 41 -1.59 -11.35 -13.58
CA HIS A 41 -0.27 -10.76 -13.39
C HIS A 41 0.19 -10.82 -11.93
N ALA A 42 1.51 -11.01 -11.78
CA ALA A 42 2.19 -10.83 -10.51
C ALA A 42 1.95 -9.42 -9.97
N TRP A 43 1.72 -9.32 -8.65
CA TRP A 43 1.45 -8.04 -8.01
C TRP A 43 2.72 -7.20 -7.99
N LYS A 44 2.59 -5.97 -8.49
CA LYS A 44 3.67 -4.98 -8.55
C LYS A 44 3.25 -3.71 -7.81
N GLU A 45 4.13 -3.25 -6.95
CA GLU A 45 4.02 -1.95 -6.30
C GLU A 45 4.22 -0.84 -7.36
N SER A 46 3.15 -0.10 -7.68
CA SER A 46 3.08 0.83 -8.81
C SER A 46 1.96 1.85 -8.64
N LYS A 47 2.28 3.13 -8.82
CA LYS A 47 1.27 4.22 -8.92
C LYS A 47 0.49 4.16 -10.24
N ASP A 48 1.18 3.73 -11.30
CA ASP A 48 0.67 3.64 -12.66
C ASP A 48 0.02 2.27 -12.89
N PHE A 49 -1.00 2.21 -13.74
CA PHE A 49 -1.71 0.99 -14.08
C PHE A 49 -0.82 -0.02 -14.83
N TYR A 50 -1.04 -1.31 -14.54
CA TYR A 50 -0.42 -2.47 -15.16
C TYR A 50 -1.42 -3.63 -15.25
N GLY A 51 -0.99 -4.77 -15.79
CA GLY A 51 -1.81 -5.96 -16.03
C GLY A 51 -2.13 -6.17 -17.51
N ASN A 52 -3.07 -7.06 -17.80
CA ASN A 52 -3.51 -7.34 -19.17
C ASN A 52 -5.03 -7.63 -19.26
N SER A 53 -5.47 -7.95 -20.48
CA SER A 53 -6.84 -8.31 -20.85
C SER A 53 -7.44 -9.53 -20.15
N ASP A 54 -6.63 -10.35 -19.46
CA ASP A 54 -7.12 -11.52 -18.73
C ASP A 54 -7.65 -11.14 -17.34
N CYS A 55 -7.38 -9.92 -16.87
CA CYS A 55 -7.96 -9.38 -15.65
C CYS A 55 -9.48 -9.23 -15.83
N PHE A 56 -10.28 -9.60 -14.82
CA PHE A 56 -11.73 -9.39 -14.84
C PHE A 56 -12.25 -9.12 -13.44
N LEU A 57 -13.39 -8.42 -13.36
CA LEU A 57 -14.13 -8.23 -12.12
C LEU A 57 -15.32 -9.19 -12.11
N PHE A 58 -15.81 -9.56 -10.93
CA PHE A 58 -16.95 -10.47 -10.82
C PHE A 58 -17.82 -10.14 -9.61
N GLN A 59 -19.07 -10.56 -9.66
CA GLN A 59 -20.05 -10.55 -8.59
C GLN A 59 -20.56 -11.98 -8.39
N LEU A 60 -20.72 -12.42 -7.14
CA LEU A 60 -21.32 -13.70 -6.75
C LEU A 60 -22.69 -13.48 -6.11
N HIS A 61 -22.86 -12.41 -5.32
CA HIS A 61 -24.10 -12.06 -4.64
C HIS A 61 -24.41 -10.55 -4.80
N PRO A 62 -25.67 -10.15 -5.09
CA PRO A 62 -26.89 -10.97 -5.19
C PRO A 62 -27.04 -11.78 -6.49
N HIS A 63 -26.28 -11.44 -7.54
CA HIS A 63 -26.33 -12.12 -8.83
C HIS A 63 -24.93 -12.49 -9.32
N LEU A 64 -24.82 -13.63 -10.01
CA LEU A 64 -23.57 -14.05 -10.63
C LEU A 64 -23.32 -13.23 -11.90
N ALA A 65 -22.26 -12.43 -11.91
CA ALA A 65 -21.85 -11.64 -13.08
C ALA A 65 -20.32 -11.63 -13.23
N VAL A 66 -19.83 -11.49 -14.47
CA VAL A 66 -18.41 -11.36 -14.79
C VAL A 66 -18.23 -10.21 -15.77
N TYR A 67 -17.47 -9.20 -15.36
CA TYR A 67 -17.17 -7.99 -16.14
C TYR A 67 -15.77 -8.11 -16.71
N ARG A 68 -15.67 -8.33 -18.02
CA ARG A 68 -14.40 -8.49 -18.74
C ARG A 68 -13.92 -7.14 -19.27
N PRO A 69 -12.65 -7.03 -19.71
CA PRO A 69 -12.17 -5.77 -20.23
C PRO A 69 -12.72 -5.46 -21.62
N THR A 70 -13.09 -4.21 -21.86
CA THR A 70 -13.74 -3.73 -23.10
C THR A 70 -12.75 -3.36 -24.21
N MET A 71 -11.44 -3.45 -23.93
CA MET A 71 -10.31 -2.97 -24.75
C MET A 71 -10.25 -1.45 -25.00
N GLN A 72 -11.17 -0.65 -24.47
CA GLN A 72 -11.17 0.82 -24.65
C GLN A 72 -10.12 1.51 -23.76
N SER A 73 -9.82 0.91 -22.60
CA SER A 73 -8.76 1.32 -21.68
C SER A 73 -7.85 0.14 -21.32
N ARG A 74 -6.61 0.45 -20.91
CA ARG A 74 -5.62 -0.52 -20.39
C ARG A 74 -5.37 -0.37 -18.88
N ASN A 75 -6.27 0.32 -18.19
CA ASN A 75 -6.17 0.62 -16.76
C ASN A 75 -6.58 -0.57 -15.89
N PHE A 76 -5.96 -1.75 -16.08
CA PHE A 76 -6.44 -3.00 -15.48
C PHE A 76 -6.30 -3.01 -13.94
N MET A 77 -5.10 -2.80 -13.40
CA MET A 77 -4.88 -2.66 -11.96
C MET A 77 -3.68 -1.77 -11.58
N TYR A 78 -3.66 -1.21 -10.37
CA TYR A 78 -2.47 -0.62 -9.73
C TYR A 78 -2.41 -0.97 -8.24
N CYS A 79 -1.25 -0.81 -7.61
CA CYS A 79 -1.06 -1.06 -6.17
C CYS A 79 -0.23 0.07 -5.56
N ASN A 80 -0.91 0.96 -4.82
CA ASN A 80 -0.35 2.18 -4.26
C ASN A 80 -0.22 2.12 -2.74
N SER A 81 0.88 1.59 -2.21
CA SER A 81 1.13 1.61 -0.76
C SER A 81 1.65 2.97 -0.28
N TYR A 82 1.16 3.42 0.88
CA TYR A 82 1.70 4.56 1.62
C TYR A 82 3.18 4.35 1.94
N ALA A 83 3.61 3.12 2.23
CA ALA A 83 5.00 2.79 2.53
C ALA A 83 6.00 3.22 1.43
N ARG A 84 5.56 3.25 0.17
CA ARG A 84 6.41 3.58 -0.98
C ARG A 84 6.48 5.08 -1.28
N SER A 85 5.38 5.82 -1.14
CA SER A 85 5.34 7.25 -1.47
C SER A 85 5.30 8.19 -0.27
N LYS A 86 5.00 7.69 0.94
CA LYS A 86 4.77 8.48 2.17
C LYS A 86 3.76 9.62 2.01
N GLY A 87 2.83 9.50 1.06
CA GLY A 87 1.84 10.53 0.71
C GLY A 87 2.35 11.64 -0.22
N TYR A 88 3.62 11.61 -0.66
CA TYR A 88 4.15 12.63 -1.59
C TYR A 88 3.52 12.58 -2.99
N ASP A 89 2.93 11.46 -3.39
CA ASP A 89 2.24 11.28 -4.66
C ASP A 89 0.79 11.80 -4.67
N GLN A 90 0.22 12.14 -3.51
CA GLN A 90 -1.16 12.64 -3.32
C GLN A 90 -2.28 11.70 -3.84
N GLN A 91 -1.92 10.53 -4.36
CA GLN A 91 -2.82 9.49 -4.85
C GLN A 91 -3.27 8.59 -3.71
N ALA A 92 -4.56 8.24 -3.67
CA ALA A 92 -5.12 7.35 -2.65
C ALA A 92 -4.31 6.05 -2.51
N HIS A 93 -4.07 5.64 -1.26
CA HIS A 93 -3.28 4.44 -0.96
C HIS A 93 -4.17 3.21 -0.86
N GLY A 94 -3.84 2.16 -1.62
CA GLY A 94 -4.69 1.00 -1.83
C GLY A 94 -4.45 0.31 -3.17
N ILE A 95 -5.32 -0.62 -3.52
CA ILE A 95 -5.32 -1.33 -4.81
C ILE A 95 -6.50 -0.80 -5.62
N GLY A 96 -6.25 -0.33 -6.84
CA GLY A 96 -7.30 0.05 -7.77
C GLY A 96 -7.36 -0.91 -8.96
N PHE A 97 -8.58 -1.14 -9.46
CA PHE A 97 -8.87 -1.80 -10.72
C PHE A 97 -9.76 -0.88 -11.55
N GLY A 98 -9.46 -0.75 -12.85
CA GLY A 98 -10.28 -0.01 -13.81
C GLY A 98 -10.34 1.50 -13.57
N GLY A 99 -11.07 2.18 -14.44
CA GLY A 99 -11.32 3.62 -14.36
C GLY A 99 -10.05 4.47 -14.42
N THR A 100 -9.97 5.47 -13.55
CA THR A 100 -8.76 6.30 -13.31
C THR A 100 -8.34 6.20 -11.84
N THR A 101 -7.23 6.83 -11.46
CA THR A 101 -6.77 6.90 -10.05
C THR A 101 -7.79 7.58 -9.14
N ASP A 102 -8.52 8.57 -9.66
CA ASP A 102 -9.52 9.36 -8.91
C ASP A 102 -10.93 8.79 -9.08
N GLN A 103 -11.14 8.03 -10.17
CA GLN A 103 -12.40 7.36 -10.50
C GLN A 103 -12.20 5.87 -10.80
N PRO A 104 -11.72 5.07 -9.83
CA PRO A 104 -11.48 3.64 -10.02
C PRO A 104 -12.80 2.88 -10.19
N ARG A 105 -12.75 1.75 -10.92
CA ARG A 105 -13.90 0.85 -11.07
C ARG A 105 -14.15 0.04 -9.79
N LEU A 106 -13.07 -0.42 -9.17
CA LEU A 106 -13.03 -1.02 -7.84
C LEU A 106 -11.76 -0.53 -7.14
N PHE A 107 -11.87 -0.05 -5.90
CA PHE A 107 -10.75 0.38 -5.09
C PHE A 107 -10.84 -0.16 -3.67
N LEU A 108 -9.72 -0.70 -3.20
CA LEU A 108 -9.52 -1.27 -1.88
C LEU A 108 -8.48 -0.40 -1.18
N ALA A 109 -8.92 0.46 -0.26
CA ALA A 109 -8.03 1.34 0.49
C ALA A 109 -7.06 0.54 1.37
N GLU A 110 -5.87 1.08 1.65
CA GLU A 110 -4.83 0.33 2.38
C GLU A 110 -5.25 -0.04 3.81
N ASN A 111 -6.12 0.75 4.44
CA ASN A 111 -6.68 0.44 5.76
C ASN A 111 -7.80 -0.63 5.73
N LEU A 112 -8.32 -0.98 4.55
CA LEU A 112 -9.49 -1.87 4.31
C LEU A 112 -10.82 -1.47 4.97
N MET A 113 -10.84 -0.37 5.72
CA MET A 113 -11.98 0.03 6.57
C MET A 113 -12.73 1.22 5.98
N GLU A 114 -12.02 2.21 5.45
CA GLU A 114 -12.58 3.46 4.95
C GLU A 114 -12.28 3.58 3.45
N ASP A 115 -12.98 4.47 2.74
CA ASP A 115 -12.73 4.84 1.34
C ASP A 115 -12.68 3.71 0.28
N CYS A 116 -13.02 2.47 0.62
CA CYS A 116 -13.20 1.39 -0.36
C CYS A 116 -14.43 1.69 -1.24
N GLN A 117 -14.26 1.58 -2.55
CA GLN A 117 -15.17 2.18 -3.53
C GLN A 117 -15.42 1.25 -4.73
N ALA A 118 -16.66 1.23 -5.22
CA ALA A 118 -17.01 0.56 -6.47
C ALA A 118 -17.87 1.46 -7.37
N SER A 119 -17.56 1.47 -8.67
CA SER A 119 -18.35 2.15 -9.70
C SER A 119 -19.15 1.12 -10.52
N PRO A 120 -20.37 1.45 -10.97
CA PRO A 120 -21.12 0.62 -11.89
C PRO A 120 -20.64 0.73 -13.35
N ARG A 121 -19.78 1.71 -13.67
CA ARG A 121 -19.28 1.98 -15.04
C ARG A 121 -17.83 2.48 -15.03
N ASP A 122 -17.09 2.16 -16.07
CA ASP A 122 -15.81 2.75 -16.44
C ASP A 122 -15.50 2.49 -17.93
N LEU A 123 -14.28 2.80 -18.39
CA LEU A 123 -13.82 2.50 -19.77
C LEU A 123 -12.94 1.25 -19.86
N THR A 124 -12.68 0.55 -18.76
CA THR A 124 -11.80 -0.64 -18.76
C THR A 124 -12.60 -1.92 -18.76
N PHE A 125 -13.68 -2.03 -17.96
CA PHE A 125 -14.47 -3.26 -17.79
C PHE A 125 -15.93 -3.08 -18.22
N ASP A 126 -16.61 -4.20 -18.52
CA ASP A 126 -18.05 -4.21 -18.83
C ASP A 126 -18.89 -3.51 -17.75
N ASN A 127 -19.97 -2.84 -18.15
CA ASN A 127 -20.84 -2.10 -17.23
C ASN A 127 -21.66 -3.03 -16.31
N GLY A 128 -21.81 -2.63 -15.04
CA GLY A 128 -22.64 -3.32 -14.03
C GLY A 128 -22.17 -3.06 -12.60
N SER A 129 -23.08 -3.14 -11.63
CA SER A 129 -22.78 -2.91 -10.21
C SER A 129 -22.16 -4.14 -9.56
N LEU A 130 -20.99 -3.99 -8.94
CA LEU A 130 -20.38 -5.01 -8.08
C LEU A 130 -21.14 -5.17 -6.75
N LEU A 131 -21.79 -4.10 -6.28
CA LEU A 131 -22.49 -4.07 -5.01
C LEU A 131 -24.00 -4.34 -5.18
N PRO A 132 -24.68 -4.89 -4.16
CA PRO A 132 -26.14 -4.99 -4.14
C PRO A 132 -26.75 -3.59 -4.30
N GLN A 133 -27.75 -3.48 -5.18
CA GLN A 133 -28.52 -2.23 -5.27
C GLN A 133 -29.54 -2.17 -4.14
N PRO A 134 -29.77 -1.00 -3.50
CA PRO A 134 -30.91 -0.83 -2.60
C PRO A 134 -32.20 -1.06 -3.40
N SER A 135 -33.12 -1.86 -2.86
CA SER A 135 -34.34 -2.25 -3.54
C SER A 135 -35.21 -1.04 -3.88
N SER A 136 -35.36 -0.74 -5.16
CA SER A 136 -36.25 0.30 -5.67
C SER A 136 -37.72 -0.14 -5.59
N ASN A 137 -38.24 -0.27 -4.37
CA ASN A 137 -39.68 -0.43 -4.08
C ASN A 137 -40.41 0.94 -4.10
N GLY A 138 -39.80 1.95 -4.73
CA GLY A 138 -40.35 3.28 -4.91
C GLY A 138 -40.57 3.56 -6.40
N ASP A 139 -41.83 3.84 -6.72
CA ASP A 139 -42.38 4.22 -8.01
C ASP A 139 -41.43 5.07 -8.90
N SER A 140 -41.14 4.58 -10.11
CA SER A 140 -40.35 5.29 -11.14
C SER A 140 -41.23 6.00 -12.18
N SER A 141 -42.38 6.54 -11.75
CA SER A 141 -43.34 7.29 -12.56
C SER A 141 -42.87 8.69 -13.00
N PHE A 142 -41.83 9.23 -12.35
CA PHE A 142 -41.12 10.43 -12.81
C PHE A 142 -39.72 10.05 -13.33
N GLY A 143 -39.44 10.43 -14.58
CA GLY A 143 -38.27 10.00 -15.36
C GLY A 143 -36.92 10.58 -14.91
N GLY A 144 -36.53 10.33 -13.66
CA GLY A 144 -35.16 10.49 -13.20
C GLY A 144 -34.23 9.43 -13.82
N PRO A 145 -32.90 9.64 -13.77
CA PRO A 145 -31.95 8.63 -14.20
C PRO A 145 -32.13 7.32 -13.39
N PRO A 146 -31.91 6.15 -14.00
CA PRO A 146 -32.16 4.87 -13.34
C PRO A 146 -31.28 4.70 -12.09
N PRO A 147 -31.76 3.99 -11.05
CA PRO A 147 -30.96 3.71 -9.87
C PRO A 147 -29.64 3.02 -10.27
N SER A 148 -28.54 3.38 -9.60
CA SER A 148 -27.15 2.90 -9.80
C SER A 148 -26.33 3.50 -10.99
N SER A 149 -26.43 4.80 -11.26
CA SER A 149 -25.40 5.51 -12.06
C SER A 149 -24.19 6.01 -11.27
N HIS A 150 -24.20 5.92 -9.93
CA HIS A 150 -23.22 6.57 -9.05
C HIS A 150 -22.22 5.58 -8.43
N ARG A 151 -21.07 6.10 -8.01
CA ARG A 151 -20.09 5.36 -7.22
C ARG A 151 -20.64 5.11 -5.82
N HIS A 152 -20.37 3.92 -5.29
CA HIS A 152 -20.76 3.53 -3.95
C HIS A 152 -19.50 3.24 -3.11
N TYR A 153 -19.52 3.70 -1.86
CA TYR A 153 -18.57 3.31 -0.84
C TYR A 153 -19.06 2.03 -0.16
N PHE A 154 -18.12 1.21 0.32
CA PHE A 154 -18.43 -0.02 1.05
C PHE A 154 -17.35 -0.31 2.10
N GLU A 155 -17.71 -1.03 3.15
CA GLU A 155 -16.75 -1.55 4.14
C GLU A 155 -16.51 -3.04 3.86
N ILE A 156 -15.28 -3.50 4.06
CA ILE A 156 -14.91 -4.90 3.89
C ILE A 156 -15.21 -5.65 5.19
N GLN A 157 -16.14 -6.61 5.15
CA GLN A 157 -16.37 -7.55 6.26
C GLN A 157 -15.30 -8.64 6.27
N SER A 158 -14.96 -9.18 5.10
CA SER A 158 -13.85 -10.11 4.93
C SER A 158 -13.27 -10.01 3.52
N MET A 159 -11.97 -10.28 3.39
CA MET A 159 -11.31 -10.40 2.10
C MET A 159 -10.35 -11.59 2.12
N GLU A 160 -10.45 -12.42 1.09
CA GLU A 160 -9.60 -13.56 0.87
C GLU A 160 -8.83 -13.42 -0.44
N VAL A 161 -7.56 -13.80 -0.44
CA VAL A 161 -6.73 -13.79 -1.65
C VAL A 161 -6.16 -15.18 -1.92
N TRP A 162 -6.44 -15.66 -3.13
CA TRP A 162 -6.22 -17.02 -3.57
C TRP A 162 -5.23 -17.05 -4.73
N GLY A 163 -4.09 -17.73 -4.55
CA GLY A 163 -3.19 -18.08 -5.65
C GLY A 163 -3.80 -19.20 -6.50
N VAL A 164 -4.03 -18.95 -7.79
CA VAL A 164 -4.69 -19.86 -8.73
C VAL A 164 -3.79 -20.13 -9.95
N GLY A 165 -3.76 -21.38 -10.42
CA GLY A 165 -2.88 -21.80 -11.50
C GLY A 165 -2.56 -23.29 -11.44
N GLY A 166 -1.73 -23.76 -12.37
CA GLY A 166 -1.23 -25.14 -12.39
C GLY A 166 -0.40 -25.47 -11.14
N LYS A 167 -0.25 -26.77 -10.83
CA LYS A 167 0.53 -27.24 -9.66
C LYS A 167 1.97 -26.72 -9.71
N ASP A 168 2.54 -26.71 -10.90
CA ASP A 168 3.84 -26.15 -11.27
C ASP A 168 3.95 -24.65 -10.97
N ILE A 169 3.00 -23.83 -11.46
CA ILE A 169 2.96 -22.37 -11.22
C ILE A 169 2.85 -22.08 -9.73
N VAL A 170 1.93 -22.77 -9.03
CA VAL A 170 1.71 -22.60 -7.59
C VAL A 170 2.93 -23.04 -6.79
N GLN A 171 3.60 -24.13 -7.18
CA GLN A 171 4.81 -24.61 -6.50
C GLN A 171 6.00 -23.66 -6.71
N ALA A 172 6.25 -23.24 -7.95
CA ALA A 172 7.31 -22.29 -8.27
C ALA A 172 7.14 -20.96 -7.52
N ALA A 173 5.90 -20.46 -7.40
CA ALA A 173 5.61 -19.25 -6.64
C ALA A 173 5.68 -19.46 -5.11
N LEU A 174 5.35 -20.65 -4.59
CA LEU A 174 5.59 -21.00 -3.18
C LEU A 174 7.09 -21.01 -2.83
N ASP A 175 7.91 -21.58 -3.70
CA ASP A 175 9.36 -21.67 -3.51
C ASP A 175 10.06 -20.33 -3.75
N GLY A 176 9.57 -19.50 -4.69
CA GLY A 176 9.96 -18.11 -4.84
C GLY A 176 9.70 -17.29 -3.57
N ARG A 177 8.50 -17.40 -3.01
CA ARG A 177 8.14 -16.76 -1.73
C ARG A 177 9.00 -17.24 -0.56
N ARG A 178 9.35 -18.54 -0.51
CA ARG A 178 10.25 -19.10 0.50
C ARG A 178 11.63 -18.44 0.42
N LYS A 179 12.25 -18.45 -0.77
CA LYS A 179 13.55 -17.81 -1.01
C LYS A 179 13.55 -16.31 -0.70
N ALA A 180 12.49 -15.59 -1.07
CA ALA A 180 12.36 -14.17 -0.76
C ALA A 180 12.34 -13.87 0.75
N ARG A 181 11.69 -14.75 1.55
CA ARG A 181 11.71 -14.66 3.02
C ARG A 181 13.07 -14.98 3.59
N GLU A 182 13.70 -16.07 3.13
CA GLU A 182 15.04 -16.48 3.55
C GLU A 182 16.07 -15.35 3.30
N LEU A 183 16.07 -14.75 2.11
CA LEU A 183 16.93 -13.61 1.78
C LEU A 183 16.66 -12.36 2.65
N ARG A 184 15.39 -12.05 2.92
CA ARG A 184 15.02 -10.93 3.81
C ARG A 184 15.45 -11.17 5.25
N ASP A 185 15.25 -12.38 5.76
CA ASP A 185 15.58 -12.75 7.13
C ASP A 185 17.11 -12.88 7.30
N GLU A 186 17.85 -13.29 6.27
CA GLU A 186 19.30 -13.15 6.19
C GLU A 186 19.74 -11.69 6.22
N GLY A 187 19.12 -10.81 5.43
CA GLY A 187 19.43 -9.38 5.43
C GLY A 187 19.24 -8.75 6.81
N ILE A 188 18.13 -9.07 7.49
CA ILE A 188 17.87 -8.66 8.88
C ILE A 188 18.91 -9.26 9.84
N ARG A 189 19.29 -10.53 9.65
CA ARG A 189 20.30 -11.21 10.49
C ARG A 189 21.69 -10.60 10.31
N ARG A 190 22.08 -10.22 9.08
CA ARG A 190 23.32 -9.48 8.79
C ARG A 190 23.28 -8.10 9.43
N ALA A 191 22.20 -7.33 9.24
CA ALA A 191 22.04 -6.00 9.87
C ALA A 191 22.07 -6.04 11.42
N ARG A 192 21.65 -7.16 12.04
CA ARG A 192 21.78 -7.39 13.50
C ARG A 192 23.16 -7.88 13.94
N LYS A 193 23.97 -8.45 13.04
CA LYS A 193 25.39 -8.73 13.27
C LYS A 193 26.21 -7.51 12.89
N VAL A 194 26.35 -6.57 13.84
CA VAL A 194 27.40 -5.54 13.72
C VAL A 194 28.75 -6.24 13.79
N ASP A 195 29.49 -6.24 12.69
CA ASP A 195 30.86 -6.75 12.68
C ASP A 195 31.76 -5.75 13.40
N LYS A 196 32.33 -6.15 14.55
CA LYS A 196 33.13 -5.27 15.39
C LYS A 196 34.41 -4.79 14.69
N ALA A 197 34.95 -5.57 13.76
CA ALA A 197 36.13 -5.17 13.00
C ALA A 197 35.76 -4.06 12.01
N GLN A 198 34.65 -4.22 11.27
CA GLN A 198 34.17 -3.22 10.34
C GLN A 198 33.74 -1.92 11.05
N PHE A 199 33.05 -2.03 12.20
CA PHE A 199 32.72 -0.87 13.03
C PHE A 199 33.95 -0.11 13.56
N LEU A 200 35.03 -0.82 13.91
CA LEU A 200 36.29 -0.19 14.31
C LEU A 200 37.03 0.48 13.13
N ASP A 201 36.90 -0.06 11.92
CA ASP A 201 37.50 0.52 10.71
C ASP A 201 36.72 1.76 10.22
N ASP A 202 35.38 1.72 10.26
CA ASP A 202 34.49 2.87 10.01
C ASP A 202 34.69 4.00 11.04
N PHE A 203 35.04 3.65 12.29
CA PHE A 203 35.40 4.60 13.34
C PHE A 203 36.80 5.20 13.13
N ARG A 204 37.78 4.40 12.70
CA ARG A 204 39.16 4.86 12.41
C ARG A 204 39.29 5.68 11.13
N SER A 205 38.44 5.41 10.14
CA SER A 205 38.37 6.14 8.87
C SER A 205 37.55 7.43 8.95
N GLY A 206 36.95 7.74 10.11
CA GLY A 206 36.22 8.99 10.35
C GLY A 206 34.81 9.06 9.73
N ALA A 207 34.31 7.97 9.14
CA ALA A 207 33.01 7.94 8.48
C ALA A 207 31.82 8.22 9.42
N ILE A 208 31.99 7.94 10.72
CA ILE A 208 30.96 8.09 11.77
C ILE A 208 30.93 9.52 12.36
N ASP A 209 31.99 10.32 12.18
CA ASP A 209 32.27 11.45 13.09
C ASP A 209 31.58 12.79 12.76
N SER A 210 30.98 12.92 11.56
CA SER A 210 30.54 14.23 11.04
C SER A 210 29.30 14.85 11.71
N LYS A 211 28.51 14.10 12.52
CA LYS A 211 27.26 14.62 13.12
C LYS A 211 27.00 14.23 14.58
N ALA A 212 27.54 13.12 15.08
CA ALA A 212 27.26 12.66 16.44
C ALA A 212 28.08 13.40 17.51
N PHE A 213 29.33 13.77 17.20
CA PHE A 213 30.26 14.34 18.19
C PHE A 213 30.45 15.87 18.08
N ALA A 214 30.08 16.48 16.95
CA ALA A 214 30.15 17.94 16.75
C ALA A 214 29.41 18.75 17.83
N TYR A 215 28.33 18.21 18.39
CA TYR A 215 27.55 18.87 19.44
C TYR A 215 28.26 18.89 20.81
N LYS A 216 29.22 17.98 21.05
CA LYS A 216 29.94 17.92 22.33
C LYS A 216 31.07 18.96 22.40
N GLN A 217 31.80 19.15 21.30
CA GLN A 217 32.84 20.20 21.21
C GLN A 217 32.27 21.62 21.30
N GLN A 218 31.01 21.86 20.91
CA GLN A 218 30.35 23.16 21.10
C GLN A 218 29.91 23.43 22.55
N ILE A 219 29.89 22.43 23.43
CA ILE A 219 29.50 22.58 24.84
C ILE A 219 30.73 22.78 25.74
N ASP A 220 31.82 22.02 25.51
CA ASP A 220 33.06 22.17 26.30
C ASP A 220 33.78 23.51 26.04
N GLY A 221 33.58 24.15 24.89
CA GLY A 221 34.18 25.45 24.54
C GLY A 221 33.58 26.69 25.23
N ARG A 222 32.89 26.55 26.37
CA ARG A 222 32.24 27.66 27.09
C ARG A 222 32.57 27.77 28.58
N ALA A 223 33.44 26.91 29.09
CA ALA A 223 34.01 27.01 30.44
C ALA A 223 35.53 27.16 30.31
N ASP A 224 35.98 28.42 30.28
CA ASP A 224 37.31 28.92 30.70
C ASP A 224 37.47 30.35 30.14
N ALA A 225 36.77 31.29 30.79
CA ALA A 225 37.04 32.72 30.65
C ALA A 225 37.81 33.16 31.90
N ASP A 226 39.13 33.08 31.84
CA ASP A 226 40.02 33.49 32.92
C ASP A 226 39.80 34.95 33.31
N VAL A 227 39.77 35.19 34.62
CA VAL A 227 39.69 36.53 35.21
C VAL A 227 41.11 37.09 35.33
N ASP A 228 41.54 37.93 34.37
CA ASP A 228 42.85 38.60 34.48
C ASP A 228 42.80 39.72 35.52
N GLU A 229 43.24 39.40 36.74
CA GLU A 229 43.48 40.37 37.82
C GLU A 229 44.64 41.31 37.46
N ARG A 230 44.39 42.36 36.65
CA ARG A 230 45.38 43.44 36.46
C ARG A 230 44.82 44.80 36.06
N ASN A 231 43.96 45.37 36.91
CA ASN A 231 43.88 46.83 36.99
C ASN A 231 43.52 47.31 38.41
N LYS A 232 44.45 48.01 39.08
CA LYS A 232 44.21 48.69 40.37
C LYS A 232 44.55 50.17 40.20
N GLY A 233 43.51 50.99 40.13
CA GLY A 233 43.57 52.44 40.11
C GLY A 233 42.22 53.03 40.49
N ALA A 234 42.23 53.79 41.59
CA ALA A 234 41.21 54.71 42.10
C ALA A 234 40.50 55.55 41.02
N TYR A 235 39.36 56.22 41.22
CA TYR A 235 38.72 56.82 42.41
C TYR A 235 37.17 56.77 42.24
N ASP A 236 36.26 57.09 43.18
CA ASP A 236 36.30 57.46 44.61
C ASP A 236 34.95 57.12 45.30
N TYR A 237 34.70 57.60 46.52
CA TYR A 237 33.36 57.64 47.17
C TYR A 237 32.88 59.10 47.38
N GLU A 238 31.73 59.46 46.80
CA GLU A 238 30.96 60.63 47.25
C GLU A 238 30.25 60.34 48.59
N LYS A 239 30.02 61.40 49.37
CA LYS A 239 29.36 61.39 50.69
C LYS A 239 27.88 61.75 50.60
#